data_AF-A0A1V5RNH9-F1
#
_entry.id   AF-A0A1V5RNH9-F1
#
_cell.length_a   1.000
_cell.length_b   1.000
_cell.length_c   1.000
_cell.angle_alpha   90.00
_cell.angle_beta   90.00
_cell.angle_gamma   90.00
#
_symmetry.space_group_name_H-M   'P 1'
#
loop_
_entity.id
_entity.type
_entity.pdbx_description
1 polymer ?
#
loop_
_entity_poly.entity_id
_entity_poly.type
_entity_poly.pdbx_seq_one_letter_code
_entity_poly.pdbx_strand_id
1 'polypeptide(L)'
;MKISLYLPNLIQWFLAHGLKIIGIIVGAVLVNWFLKTLITNFIKNTIKAKISEETKKKRAATLISSFYGTAHFIVIIVALLAILSELGINITPILASLGVAGLAVSMAAKDIIADFISGLFILLEGQFYVGDKVKIADIEGVVQEFTLRKTIIRDSQGVLHIIPNSQIKIVAKEIPSNQ
;
A
#
# COMPACT_ATOMS: atom_id res chain seq x y z
N MET A 1 32.81 49.30 -10.37
CA MET A 1 33.18 47.96 -10.86
C MET A 1 33.00 46.93 -9.74
N LYS A 2 31.77 46.49 -9.46
CA LYS A 2 31.44 45.48 -8.42
C LYS A 2 30.90 44.16 -8.99
N ILE A 3 30.82 44.04 -10.32
CA ILE A 3 30.26 42.87 -11.01
C ILE A 3 31.20 41.65 -10.93
N SER A 4 32.52 41.87 -10.95
CA SER A 4 33.53 40.80 -10.85
C SER A 4 33.58 40.09 -9.49
N LEU A 5 32.96 40.65 -8.45
CA LEU A 5 32.94 40.07 -7.10
C LEU A 5 31.79 39.06 -6.88
N TYR A 6 30.74 39.08 -7.72
CA TYR A 6 29.58 38.19 -7.60
C TYR A 6 29.62 36.99 -8.56
N LEU A 7 30.39 37.09 -9.66
CA LEU A 7 30.56 36.02 -10.64
C LEU A 7 31.05 34.68 -10.04
N PRO A 8 32.02 34.64 -9.11
CA PRO A 8 32.46 33.38 -8.51
C PRO A 8 31.38 32.73 -7.63
N ASN A 9 30.65 33.54 -6.85
CA ASN A 9 29.59 33.07 -5.97
C ASN A 9 28.38 32.53 -6.75
N LEU A 10 28.05 33.16 -7.88
CA LEU A 10 26.96 32.70 -8.74
C LEU A 10 27.30 31.35 -9.40
N ILE A 11 28.53 31.18 -9.88
CA ILE A 11 29.00 29.93 -10.50
C ILE A 11 29.08 28.81 -9.45
N GLN A 12 29.59 29.09 -8.24
CA GLN A 12 29.66 28.11 -7.16
C GLN A 12 28.26 27.72 -6.65
N TRP A 13 27.34 28.68 -6.56
CA TRP A 13 25.94 28.41 -6.25
C TRP A 13 25.29 27.54 -7.34
N PHE A 14 25.47 27.88 -8.61
CA PHE A 14 24.89 27.12 -9.73
C PHE A 14 25.48 25.71 -9.84
N LEU A 15 26.78 25.54 -9.59
CA LEU A 15 27.43 24.24 -9.54
C LEU A 15 26.94 23.39 -8.35
N ALA A 16 26.81 23.98 -7.16
CA ALA A 16 26.37 23.26 -5.97
C ALA A 16 24.89 22.87 -6.02
N HIS A 17 24.01 23.80 -6.38
CA HIS A 17 22.57 23.58 -6.43
C HIS A 17 22.17 22.83 -7.71
N GLY A 18 22.83 23.12 -8.84
CA GLY A 18 22.61 22.43 -10.11
C GLY A 18 22.94 20.94 -10.04
N LEU A 19 24.06 20.56 -9.43
CA LEU A 19 24.43 19.15 -9.29
C LEU A 19 23.43 18.37 -8.41
N LYS A 20 22.93 18.99 -7.34
CA LYS A 20 21.91 18.38 -6.48
C LYS A 20 20.56 18.27 -7.18
N ILE A 21 20.13 19.28 -7.94
CA ILE A 21 18.90 19.22 -8.73
C ILE A 21 19.00 18.08 -9.76
N ILE A 22 20.13 17.95 -10.44
CA ILE A 22 20.39 16.82 -11.35
C ILE A 22 20.30 15.50 -10.58
N GLY A 23 20.91 15.41 -9.40
CA GLY A 23 20.83 14.23 -8.54
C GLY A 23 19.38 13.86 -8.16
N ILE A 24 18.55 14.84 -7.80
CA ILE A 24 17.12 14.65 -7.49
C ILE A 24 16.38 14.13 -8.72
N ILE A 25 16.60 14.72 -9.89
CA ILE A 25 15.95 14.30 -11.14
C ILE A 25 16.37 12.87 -11.51
N VAL A 26 17.67 12.56 -11.44
CA VAL A 26 18.20 11.21 -11.70
C VAL A 26 17.59 10.21 -10.71
N GLY A 27 17.55 10.55 -9.43
CA GLY A 27 16.91 9.72 -8.40
C GLY A 27 15.43 9.46 -8.70
N ALA A 28 14.67 10.51 -9.04
CA ALA A 28 13.26 10.38 -9.40
C ALA A 28 13.04 9.52 -10.66
N VAL A 29 13.91 9.66 -11.66
CA VAL A 29 13.88 8.82 -12.87
C VAL A 29 14.22 7.37 -12.55
N LEU A 30 15.25 7.11 -11.74
CA LEU A 30 15.63 5.76 -11.30
C LEU A 30 14.52 5.09 -10.51
N VAL A 31 13.88 5.82 -9.59
CA VAL A 31 12.74 5.33 -8.82
C VAL A 31 11.57 5.02 -9.76
N ASN A 32 11.18 5.93 -10.65
CA ASN A 32 10.11 5.67 -11.62
C ASN A 32 10.43 4.49 -12.56
N TRP A 33 11.68 4.36 -12.99
CA TRP A 33 12.16 3.22 -13.77
C TRP A 33 12.03 1.92 -12.98
N PHE A 34 12.40 1.93 -11.70
CA PHE A 34 12.24 0.78 -10.81
C PHE A 34 10.77 0.42 -10.59
N LEU A 35 9.90 1.40 -10.33
CA LEU A 35 8.45 1.20 -10.19
C LEU A 35 7.85 0.56 -11.45
N LYS A 36 8.19 1.09 -12.63
CA LYS A 36 7.73 0.54 -13.91
C LYS A 36 8.24 -0.87 -14.14
N THR A 37 9.49 -1.14 -13.76
CA THR A 37 10.11 -2.47 -13.87
C THR A 37 9.40 -3.50 -12.98
N LEU A 38 9.14 -3.17 -11.70
CA LEU A 38 8.37 -4.02 -10.81
C LEU A 38 7.00 -4.33 -11.40
N ILE A 39 6.26 -3.31 -11.82
CA ILE A 39 4.89 -3.45 -12.32
C ILE A 39 4.84 -4.28 -13.60
N THR A 40 5.74 -4.02 -14.55
CA THR A 40 5.78 -4.79 -15.79
C THR A 40 6.20 -6.24 -15.56
N ASN A 41 7.06 -6.51 -14.57
CA ASN A 41 7.44 -7.87 -14.18
C ASN A 41 6.29 -8.61 -13.47
N PHE A 42 5.57 -7.96 -12.55
CA PHE A 42 4.41 -8.55 -11.87
C PHE A 42 3.25 -8.83 -12.83
N ILE A 43 2.95 -7.90 -13.75
CA ILE A 43 1.90 -8.10 -14.77
C ILE A 43 2.27 -9.25 -15.70
N LYS A 44 3.52 -9.28 -16.20
CA LYS A 44 3.95 -10.32 -17.14
C LYS A 44 3.99 -11.71 -16.49
N ASN A 45 4.47 -11.83 -15.25
CA ASN A 45 4.65 -13.13 -14.61
C ASN A 45 3.38 -13.66 -13.93
N THR A 46 2.51 -12.80 -13.38
CA THR A 46 1.33 -13.26 -12.63
C THR A 46 0.06 -13.29 -13.47
N ILE A 47 -0.16 -12.29 -14.32
CA ILE A 47 -1.43 -12.15 -15.06
C ILE A 47 -1.45 -13.01 -16.32
N LYS A 48 -0.32 -13.19 -17.02
CA LYS A 48 -0.26 -14.07 -18.21
C LYS A 48 -0.27 -15.55 -17.85
N ALA A 49 0.38 -15.95 -16.76
CA ALA A 49 0.60 -17.37 -16.44
C ALA A 49 -0.48 -18.03 -15.56
N LYS A 50 -1.23 -17.26 -14.74
CA LYS A 50 -2.06 -17.85 -13.65
C LYS A 50 -3.55 -17.54 -13.70
N ILE A 51 -3.99 -16.59 -14.53
CA ILE A 51 -5.39 -16.15 -14.59
C ILE A 51 -5.96 -16.63 -15.93
N SER A 52 -6.89 -17.59 -15.96
CA SER A 52 -7.50 -18.05 -17.24
C SER A 52 -8.51 -17.02 -17.78
N GLU A 53 -9.20 -16.32 -16.88
CA GLU A 53 -10.30 -15.40 -17.21
C GLU A 53 -9.79 -14.02 -17.66
N GLU A 54 -10.05 -13.66 -18.91
CA GLU A 54 -9.69 -12.37 -19.51
C GLU A 54 -10.23 -11.18 -18.69
N THR A 55 -11.41 -11.33 -18.08
CA THR A 55 -12.04 -10.34 -17.20
C THR A 55 -11.26 -10.10 -15.91
N LYS A 56 -10.72 -11.16 -15.29
CA LYS A 56 -9.87 -11.03 -14.09
C LYS A 56 -8.53 -10.39 -14.42
N LYS A 57 -7.97 -10.66 -15.62
CA LYS A 57 -6.75 -10.01 -16.11
C LYS A 57 -6.94 -8.50 -16.28
N LYS A 58 -8.04 -8.09 -16.92
CA LYS A 58 -8.36 -6.67 -17.14
C LYS A 58 -8.50 -5.93 -15.80
N ARG A 59 -9.22 -6.50 -14.83
CA ARG A 59 -9.37 -5.92 -13.48
C ARG A 59 -8.03 -5.77 -12.75
N ALA A 60 -7.19 -6.82 -12.77
CA ALA A 60 -5.88 -6.77 -12.14
C ALA A 60 -4.98 -5.72 -12.81
N ALA A 61 -4.99 -5.63 -14.14
CA ALA A 61 -4.23 -4.62 -14.87
C ALA A 61 -4.65 -3.19 -14.54
N THR A 62 -5.96 -2.92 -14.46
CA THR A 62 -6.48 -1.60 -14.06
C THR A 62 -6.07 -1.24 -12.63
N LEU A 63 -6.18 -2.17 -11.69
CA LEU A 63 -5.76 -1.93 -10.30
C LEU A 63 -4.26 -1.60 -10.24
N ILE A 64 -3.43 -2.41 -10.88
CA ILE A 64 -1.98 -2.20 -10.88
C ILE A 64 -1.61 -0.88 -11.58
N SER A 65 -2.28 -0.52 -12.69
CA SER A 65 -2.03 0.76 -13.36
C SER A 65 -2.44 1.96 -12.52
N SER A 66 -3.53 1.86 -11.75
CA SER A 66 -3.92 2.92 -10.82
C SER A 66 -2.90 3.10 -9.70
N PHE A 67 -2.40 2.01 -9.12
CA PHE A 67 -1.31 2.06 -8.13
C PHE A 67 -0.03 2.69 -8.70
N TYR A 68 0.35 2.32 -9.93
CA TYR A 68 1.48 2.97 -10.61
C TYR A 68 1.26 4.47 -10.74
N GLY A 69 0.08 4.88 -11.22
CA GLY A 69 -0.26 6.29 -11.42
C GLY A 69 -0.14 7.08 -10.12
N THR A 70 -0.71 6.57 -9.03
CA THR A 70 -0.62 7.19 -7.70
C THR A 70 0.83 7.28 -7.22
N ALA A 71 1.61 6.20 -7.31
CA ALA A 71 3.00 6.20 -6.86
C ALA A 71 3.89 7.12 -7.71
N HIS A 72 3.70 7.14 -9.02
CA HIS A 72 4.38 8.04 -9.93
C HIS A 72 4.08 9.51 -9.59
N PHE A 73 2.81 9.83 -9.33
CA PHE A 73 2.40 11.17 -8.92
C PHE A 73 3.08 11.61 -7.61
N ILE A 74 3.16 10.71 -6.62
CA ILE A 74 3.88 10.98 -5.36
C ILE A 74 5.37 11.26 -5.61
N VAL A 75 6.03 10.45 -6.44
CA VAL A 75 7.46 10.64 -6.78
C VAL A 75 7.69 12.00 -7.42
N ILE A 76 6.81 12.43 -8.34
CA ILE A 76 6.89 13.76 -8.96
C ILE A 76 6.75 14.86 -7.91
N ILE A 77 5.74 14.77 -7.02
CA ILE A 77 5.55 15.77 -5.96
C ILE A 77 6.79 15.87 -5.08
N VAL A 78 7.33 14.74 -4.63
CA VAL A 78 8.52 14.72 -3.76
C VAL A 78 9.73 15.33 -4.48
N ALA A 79 9.95 14.97 -5.74
CA ALA A 79 11.03 15.54 -6.55
C ALA A 79 10.87 17.05 -6.73
N LEU A 80 9.65 17.52 -7.01
CA LEU A 80 9.36 18.94 -7.15
C LEU A 80 9.62 19.71 -5.85
N LEU A 81 9.15 19.20 -4.71
CA LEU A 81 9.40 19.84 -3.41
C LEU A 81 10.88 19.88 -3.06
N ALA A 82 11.62 18.81 -3.35
CA ALA A 82 13.07 18.77 -3.15
C ALA A 82 13.80 19.82 -4.01
N ILE A 83 13.39 20.01 -5.27
CA ILE A 83 13.92 21.06 -6.14
C ILE A 83 13.58 22.44 -5.59
N LEU A 84 12.32 22.68 -5.17
CA LEU A 84 11.90 23.95 -4.57
C LEU A 84 12.73 24.30 -3.33
N SER A 85 13.03 23.30 -2.48
CA SER A 85 13.89 23.48 -1.31
C SER A 85 15.29 23.93 -1.70
N GLU A 86 15.87 23.37 -2.77
CA GLU A 86 17.20 23.75 -3.24
C GLU A 86 17.20 25.16 -3.87
N LEU A 87 16.06 25.61 -4.42
CA LEU A 87 15.89 27.00 -4.88
C LEU A 87 15.73 28.01 -3.72
N GLY A 88 15.78 27.56 -2.46
CA GLY A 88 15.63 28.41 -1.29
C GLY A 88 14.18 28.77 -0.96
N ILE A 89 13.20 28.10 -1.59
CA ILE A 89 11.79 28.28 -1.27
C ILE A 89 11.47 27.48 0.00
N ASN A 90 10.82 28.13 0.97
CA ASN A 90 10.40 27.47 2.19
C ASN A 90 9.25 26.49 1.92
N ILE A 91 9.57 25.19 1.91
CA ILE A 91 8.59 24.11 1.70
C ILE A 91 7.91 23.65 3.00
N THR A 92 8.28 24.16 4.17
CA THR A 92 7.73 23.74 5.47
C THR A 92 6.20 23.86 5.53
N PRO A 93 5.54 24.94 5.07
CA PRO A 93 4.08 25.02 5.08
C PRO A 93 3.42 23.95 4.18
N ILE A 94 4.05 23.64 3.05
CA ILE A 94 3.55 22.63 2.10
C ILE A 94 3.70 21.24 2.71
N LEU A 95 4.86 20.93 3.28
CA LEU A 95 5.11 19.67 3.99
C LEU A 95 4.17 19.49 5.18
N ALA A 96 3.90 20.54 5.95
CA ALA A 96 2.95 20.50 7.05
C ALA A 96 1.53 20.14 6.56
N SER A 97 1.10 20.77 5.46
CA SER A 97 -0.22 20.53 4.86
C SER A 97 -0.33 19.11 4.29
N LEU A 98 0.71 18.64 3.60
CA LEU A 98 0.79 17.27 3.09
C LEU A 98 0.84 16.23 4.22
N GLY A 99 1.47 16.56 5.35
CA GLY A 99 1.48 15.71 6.54
C GLY A 99 0.07 15.47 7.08
N VAL A 100 -0.72 16.54 7.28
CA VAL A 100 -2.12 16.44 7.74
C VAL A 100 -2.99 15.69 6.72
N ALA A 101 -2.83 15.99 5.42
CA ALA A 101 -3.55 15.26 4.37
C ALA A 101 -3.18 13.76 4.34
N GLY A 102 -1.90 13.44 4.53
CA GLY A 102 -1.41 12.07 4.62
C GLY A 102 -2.00 11.30 5.81
N LEU A 103 -2.14 11.97 6.96
CA LEU A 103 -2.82 11.39 8.13
C LEU A 103 -4.26 11.03 7.81
N ALA A 104 -5.02 11.93 7.18
CA ALA A 104 -6.41 11.67 6.78
C ALA A 104 -6.52 10.44 5.86
N VAL A 105 -5.64 10.33 4.85
CA VAL A 105 -5.61 9.17 3.94
C VAL A 105 -5.26 7.87 4.71
N SER A 106 -4.30 7.92 5.63
CA SER A 106 -3.93 6.75 6.44
C SER A 106 -5.08 6.28 7.33
N MET A 107 -5.84 7.22 7.89
CA MET A 107 -7.01 6.92 8.72
C MET A 107 -8.15 6.32 7.89
N ALA A 108 -8.32 6.73 6.64
CA ALA A 108 -9.27 6.13 5.72
C ALA A 108 -8.89 4.68 5.34
N ALA A 109 -7.59 4.38 5.29
CA ALA A 109 -7.09 3.03 4.96
C ALA A 109 -6.94 2.11 6.18
N LYS A 110 -7.10 2.62 7.41
CA LYS A 110 -6.76 1.91 8.66
C LYS A 110 -7.43 0.54 8.79
N ASP A 111 -8.70 0.43 8.40
CA ASP A 111 -9.49 -0.79 8.61
C ASP A 111 -9.02 -1.90 7.66
N ILE A 112 -8.62 -1.54 6.44
CA ILE A 112 -8.03 -2.49 5.48
C ILE A 112 -6.72 -3.04 6.06
N ILE A 113 -5.86 -2.17 6.57
CA ILE A 113 -4.58 -2.59 7.16
C ILE A 113 -4.82 -3.49 8.38
N ALA A 114 -5.77 -3.13 9.24
CA ALA A 114 -6.16 -3.93 10.40
C ALA A 114 -6.67 -5.32 9.99
N ASP A 115 -7.46 -5.42 8.92
CA ASP A 115 -7.94 -6.71 8.39
C ASP A 115 -6.77 -7.62 8.02
N PHE A 116 -5.81 -7.10 7.25
CA PHE A 116 -4.66 -7.87 6.80
C PHE A 116 -3.77 -8.35 7.95
N ILE A 117 -3.50 -7.48 8.92
CA ILE A 117 -2.69 -7.83 10.09
C ILE A 117 -3.41 -8.89 10.93
N SER A 118 -4.71 -8.70 11.20
CA SER A 118 -5.50 -9.65 11.98
C SER A 118 -5.60 -11.01 11.29
N GLY A 119 -5.81 -11.03 9.97
CA GLY A 119 -5.79 -12.26 9.20
C GLY A 119 -4.44 -12.96 9.20
N LEU A 120 -3.34 -12.22 9.16
CA LEU A 120 -2.01 -12.79 9.27
C LEU A 120 -1.80 -13.46 10.64
N PHE A 121 -2.21 -12.83 11.74
CA PHE A 121 -2.11 -13.43 13.08
C PHE A 121 -2.97 -14.68 13.23
N ILE A 122 -4.22 -14.67 12.72
CA ILE A 122 -5.08 -15.86 12.71
C ILE A 122 -4.38 -17.05 12.03
N LEU A 123 -3.71 -16.80 10.89
CA LEU A 123 -2.95 -17.84 10.18
C LEU A 123 -1.71 -18.32 10.95
N LEU A 124 -0.91 -17.39 11.46
CA LEU A 124 0.36 -17.70 12.12
C LEU A 124 0.15 -18.44 13.45
N GLU A 125 -0.90 -18.06 14.18
CA GLU A 125 -1.25 -18.68 15.46
C GLU A 125 -2.13 -19.92 15.30
N GLY A 126 -2.68 -20.16 14.10
CA GLY A 126 -3.54 -21.31 13.83
C GLY A 126 -4.81 -21.33 14.68
N GLN A 127 -5.42 -20.16 14.91
CA GLN A 127 -6.56 -20.01 15.83
C GLN A 127 -7.76 -20.88 15.41
N PHE A 128 -8.00 -20.99 14.11
CA PHE A 128 -8.98 -21.89 13.50
C PHE A 128 -8.62 -22.15 12.03
N TYR A 129 -9.18 -23.21 11.48
CA TYR A 129 -8.99 -23.64 10.10
C TYR A 129 -10.34 -23.79 9.39
N VAL A 130 -10.29 -23.89 8.06
CA VAL A 130 -11.47 -24.21 7.26
C VAL A 130 -12.01 -25.58 7.68
N GLY A 131 -13.31 -25.65 7.96
CA GLY A 131 -13.98 -26.83 8.49
C GLY A 131 -14.18 -26.84 10.01
N ASP A 132 -13.51 -25.95 10.75
CA ASP A 132 -13.75 -25.83 12.19
C ASP A 132 -15.13 -25.23 12.47
N LYS A 133 -15.82 -25.78 13.48
CA LYS A 133 -17.01 -25.17 14.04
C LYS A 133 -16.60 -24.13 15.07
N VAL A 134 -16.96 -22.88 14.81
CA VAL A 134 -16.55 -21.72 15.59
C VAL A 134 -17.73 -20.82 15.91
N LYS A 135 -17.60 -20.08 17.01
CA LYS A 135 -18.44 -18.93 17.32
C LYS A 135 -17.57 -17.68 17.32
N ILE A 136 -17.89 -16.76 16.42
CA ILE A 136 -17.25 -15.45 16.31
C ILE A 136 -18.31 -14.39 16.62
N ALA A 137 -18.12 -13.64 17.71
CA ALA A 137 -19.15 -12.78 18.27
C ALA A 137 -20.48 -13.56 18.50
N ASP A 138 -21.57 -13.13 17.87
CA ASP A 138 -22.89 -13.76 17.98
C ASP A 138 -23.20 -14.75 16.85
N ILE A 139 -22.22 -15.02 15.98
CA ILE A 139 -22.38 -15.90 14.82
C ILE A 139 -21.72 -17.25 15.12
N GLU A 140 -22.52 -18.30 15.16
CA GLU A 140 -22.06 -19.69 15.29
C GLU A 140 -22.21 -20.43 13.95
N GLY A 141 -21.16 -21.13 13.53
CA GLY A 141 -21.20 -21.89 12.28
C GLY A 141 -19.87 -22.56 11.96
N VAL A 142 -19.76 -23.05 10.72
CA VAL A 142 -18.54 -23.70 10.22
C VAL A 142 -17.78 -22.74 9.32
N VAL A 143 -16.47 -22.63 9.52
CA VAL A 143 -15.59 -21.82 8.67
C VAL A 143 -15.54 -22.44 7.28
N GLN A 144 -16.07 -21.74 6.27
CA GLN A 144 -16.10 -22.21 4.89
C GLN A 144 -14.90 -21.72 4.08
N GLU A 145 -14.49 -20.47 4.28
CA GLU A 145 -13.37 -19.86 3.57
C GLU A 145 -12.64 -18.90 4.51
N PHE A 146 -11.32 -18.88 4.40
CA PHE A 146 -10.47 -17.96 5.11
C PHE A 146 -9.49 -17.29 4.14
N THR A 147 -9.36 -15.97 4.23
CA THR A 147 -8.39 -15.17 3.46
C THR A 147 -7.71 -14.18 4.39
N LEU A 148 -6.63 -13.53 3.94
CA LEU A 148 -5.94 -12.50 4.75
C LEU A 148 -6.84 -11.33 5.16
N ARG A 149 -7.89 -11.02 4.40
CA ARG A 149 -8.78 -9.87 4.70
C ARG A 149 -10.05 -10.26 5.45
N LYS A 150 -10.58 -11.45 5.20
CA LYS A 150 -11.91 -11.84 5.67
C LYS A 150 -12.00 -13.33 5.93
N THR A 151 -12.91 -13.69 6.83
CA THR A 151 -13.35 -15.04 7.15
C THR A 151 -14.81 -15.19 6.76
N ILE A 152 -15.18 -16.33 6.17
CA ILE A 152 -16.55 -16.65 5.80
C ILE A 152 -17.02 -17.83 6.64
N ILE A 153 -18.10 -17.62 7.38
CA ILE A 153 -18.74 -18.65 8.21
C ILE A 153 -20.10 -18.98 7.61
N ARG A 154 -20.44 -20.28 7.57
CA ARG A 154 -21.78 -20.76 7.24
C ARG A 154 -22.49 -21.19 8.52
N ASP A 155 -23.61 -20.56 8.80
CA ASP A 155 -24.44 -20.93 9.96
C ASP A 155 -25.28 -22.21 9.71
N SER A 156 -26.00 -22.66 10.73
CA SER A 156 -26.87 -23.84 10.65
C SER A 156 -28.05 -23.69 9.69
N GLN A 157 -28.42 -22.46 9.33
CA GLN A 157 -29.48 -22.15 8.36
C GLN A 157 -28.93 -22.04 6.93
N GLY A 158 -27.62 -22.21 6.74
CA GLY A 158 -26.94 -22.14 5.45
C GLY A 158 -26.61 -20.72 4.99
N VAL A 159 -26.77 -19.70 5.83
CA VAL A 159 -26.43 -18.30 5.51
C VAL A 159 -24.92 -18.09 5.63
N LEU A 160 -24.36 -17.34 4.67
CA LEU A 160 -22.94 -16.98 4.65
C LEU A 160 -22.71 -15.63 5.31
N HIS A 161 -21.94 -15.64 6.38
CA HIS A 161 -21.50 -14.46 7.12
C HIS A 161 -20.09 -14.10 6.69
N ILE A 162 -19.93 -12.92 6.09
CA ILE A 162 -18.63 -12.42 5.62
C ILE A 162 -18.10 -11.43 6.65
N ILE A 163 -17.08 -11.85 7.40
CA ILE A 163 -16.55 -11.10 8.54
C ILE A 163 -15.16 -10.57 8.19
N PRO A 164 -14.92 -9.24 8.22
CA PRO A 164 -13.57 -8.69 8.13
C PRO A 164 -12.72 -9.18 9.30
N ASN A 165 -11.47 -9.58 9.04
CA ASN A 165 -10.65 -10.20 10.07
C ASN A 165 -10.36 -9.25 11.24
N SER A 166 -10.34 -7.92 11.02
CA SER A 166 -10.19 -6.94 12.09
C SER A 166 -11.34 -6.92 13.10
N GLN A 167 -12.49 -7.49 12.74
CA GLN A 167 -13.66 -7.58 13.62
C GLN A 167 -13.65 -8.84 14.50
N ILE A 168 -12.75 -9.80 14.23
CA ILE A 168 -12.62 -11.05 14.98
C ILE A 168 -11.78 -10.77 16.23
N LYS A 169 -12.43 -10.31 17.30
CA LYS A 169 -11.77 -10.03 18.58
C LYS A 169 -11.65 -11.26 19.48
N ILE A 170 -12.65 -12.14 19.41
CA ILE A 170 -12.76 -13.36 20.21
C ILE A 170 -13.32 -14.45 19.28
N VAL A 171 -12.73 -15.64 19.36
CA VAL A 171 -13.22 -16.85 18.72
C VAL A 171 -13.32 -17.97 19.75
N ALA A 172 -14.48 -18.62 19.81
CA ALA A 172 -14.63 -19.88 20.51
C ALA A 172 -14.63 -21.00 19.47
N LYS A 173 -13.74 -21.97 19.63
CA LYS A 173 -13.63 -23.14 18.75
C LYS A 173 -14.10 -24.38 19.50
N GLU A 174 -14.97 -25.16 18.88
CA GLU A 174 -15.36 -26.45 19.42
C GLU A 174 -14.21 -27.44 19.20
N ILE A 175 -13.68 -28.02 20.28
CA ILE A 175 -12.65 -29.05 20.21
C ILE A 175 -13.38 -30.40 20.18
N PRO A 176 -13.19 -31.24 19.15
CA PRO A 176 -13.78 -32.57 19.13
C PRO A 176 -13.31 -33.33 20.38
N SER A 177 -14.24 -33.79 21.22
CA SER A 177 -13.87 -34.68 22.31
C SER A 177 -13.49 -36.02 21.70
N ASN A 178 -12.20 -36.29 21.56
CA ASN A 178 -11.75 -37.66 21.35
C ASN A 178 -12.16 -38.46 22.60
N GLN A 179 -13.18 -39.32 22.45
CA GLN A 179 -13.34 -40.49 23.31
C GLN A 179 -12.30 -41.54 22.92
#